data_AF-A0A923M6Q2-F1
#
_entry.id   AF-A0A923M6Q2-F1
#
_cell.length_a   1.000
_cell.length_b   1.000
_cell.length_c   1.000
_cell.angle_alpha   90.00
_cell.angle_beta   90.00
_cell.angle_gamma   90.00
#
_symmetry.space_group_name_H-M   'P 1'
#
loop_
_entity.id
_entity.type
_entity.pdbx_description
1 polymer ?
#
loop_
_entity_poly.entity_id
_entity_poly.type
_entity_poly.pdbx_seq_one_letter_code
_entity_poly.pdbx_strand_id
1 'polypeptide(L)'
;MKTTHLTLLACLAATSVAALAQQAAKTEPRVVSRDELRACMNSESAIAARKKALTEKNAKLKEEQAAITADSAALKDEGEKLAENNQNMDRYNRKVRTHNQRIDAALNAGKAINAEAEAINKEAVAYNQNCTGIGYRPEDKEAILKEMAGAPKN
;
A
#
# COMPACT_ATOMS: atom_id res chain seq x y z
N MET A 1 -23.59 26.79 -45.28
CA MET A 1 -23.29 25.92 -46.45
C MET A 1 -22.25 24.89 -46.05
N LYS A 2 -22.39 23.67 -46.59
CA LYS A 2 -21.64 22.42 -46.35
C LYS A 2 -22.13 21.55 -45.18
N THR A 3 -23.34 21.03 -45.38
CA THR A 3 -23.66 19.62 -45.13
C THR A 3 -22.80 18.72 -46.03
N THR A 4 -22.31 17.58 -45.54
CA THR A 4 -22.52 16.23 -46.13
C THR A 4 -21.56 15.17 -45.55
N HIS A 5 -22.19 14.10 -45.05
CA HIS A 5 -21.89 12.65 -45.06
C HIS A 5 -20.45 12.12 -44.99
N LEU A 6 -20.21 11.18 -44.06
CA LEU A 6 -19.42 9.94 -44.27
C LEU A 6 -19.62 9.03 -43.03
N THR A 7 -20.52 8.04 -43.03
CA THR A 7 -20.39 6.66 -43.55
C THR A 7 -20.42 5.69 -42.38
N LEU A 8 -21.56 5.00 -42.25
CA LEU A 8 -21.71 3.74 -41.54
C LEU A 8 -20.66 2.74 -42.06
N LEU A 9 -19.83 2.20 -41.17
CA LEU A 9 -19.21 0.90 -41.40
C LEU A 9 -19.39 0.05 -40.14
N ALA A 10 -20.50 -0.68 -40.13
CA ALA A 10 -20.74 -1.77 -39.21
C ALA A 10 -19.85 -2.96 -39.65
N CYS A 11 -18.71 -3.13 -38.99
CA CYS A 11 -17.90 -4.33 -39.12
C CYS A 11 -18.24 -5.30 -37.99
N LEU A 12 -18.80 -6.45 -38.37
CA LEU A 12 -19.00 -7.61 -37.53
C LEU A 12 -17.66 -8.04 -36.91
N ALA A 13 -17.56 -8.01 -35.58
CA ALA A 13 -16.49 -8.67 -34.83
C ALA A 13 -17.13 -9.74 -33.93
N ALA A 14 -17.50 -10.86 -34.55
CA ALA A 14 -18.00 -12.06 -33.88
C ALA A 14 -17.07 -13.23 -34.19
N THR A 15 -15.89 -13.28 -33.56
CA THR A 15 -14.99 -14.45 -33.46
C THR A 15 -13.88 -14.03 -32.48
N SER A 16 -13.84 -14.46 -31.21
CA SER A 16 -13.30 -15.77 -30.81
C SER A 16 -13.24 -15.82 -29.27
N VAL A 17 -14.36 -16.17 -28.61
CA VAL A 17 -14.41 -16.41 -27.16
C VAL A 17 -14.25 -17.91 -26.90
N ALA A 18 -13.10 -18.49 -27.24
CA ALA A 18 -12.91 -19.94 -27.10
C ALA A 18 -11.47 -20.38 -26.71
N ALA A 19 -10.67 -19.50 -26.11
CA ALA A 19 -9.28 -19.83 -25.72
C ALA A 19 -8.90 -19.52 -24.26
N LEU A 20 -9.84 -19.16 -23.39
CA LEU A 20 -9.56 -18.86 -21.96
C LEU A 20 -9.98 -19.98 -20.98
N ALA A 21 -10.54 -21.10 -21.47
CA ALA A 21 -11.03 -22.18 -20.61
C ALA A 21 -9.99 -23.28 -20.32
N GLN A 22 -8.78 -23.21 -20.89
CA GLN A 22 -7.86 -24.35 -20.94
C GLN A 22 -6.53 -24.09 -20.25
N GLN A 23 -6.56 -23.66 -18.99
CA GLN A 23 -5.40 -23.75 -18.10
C GLN A 23 -5.79 -23.82 -16.61
N ALA A 24 -6.95 -24.40 -16.28
CA ALA A 24 -7.17 -25.00 -14.97
C ALA A 24 -6.62 -26.44 -15.03
N ALA A 25 -5.32 -26.60 -15.26
CA ALA A 25 -4.67 -27.88 -14.99
C ALA A 25 -4.88 -28.14 -13.50
N LYS A 26 -5.65 -29.19 -13.16
CA LYS A 26 -5.79 -29.70 -11.80
C LYS A 26 -4.39 -30.09 -11.32
N THR A 27 -3.66 -29.12 -10.77
CA THR A 27 -2.43 -29.40 -10.03
C THR A 27 -2.90 -30.14 -8.80
N GLU A 28 -2.48 -31.39 -8.64
CA GLU A 28 -2.81 -32.15 -7.44
C GLU A 28 -2.38 -31.33 -6.21
N PRO A 29 -3.21 -31.26 -5.15
CA PRO A 29 -2.89 -30.46 -3.99
C PRO A 29 -1.53 -30.86 -3.41
N ARG A 30 -0.57 -29.94 -3.42
CA ARG A 30 0.75 -30.17 -2.82
C ARG A 30 0.56 -30.30 -1.32
N VAL A 31 0.68 -31.51 -0.78
CA VAL A 31 0.66 -31.72 0.67
C VAL A 31 2.01 -31.30 1.25
N VAL A 32 2.00 -30.37 2.19
CA VAL A 32 3.21 -29.81 2.80
C VAL A 32 3.55 -30.47 4.12
N SER A 33 4.81 -30.39 4.50
CA SER A 33 5.26 -30.73 5.85
C SER A 33 4.71 -29.76 6.90
N ARG A 34 4.74 -30.18 8.16
CA ARG A 34 4.38 -29.34 9.31
C ARG A 34 5.23 -28.06 9.38
N ASP A 35 6.52 -28.15 9.07
CA ASP A 35 7.42 -27.00 9.13
C ASP A 35 7.13 -25.99 8.02
N GLU A 36 6.82 -26.46 6.80
CA GLU A 36 6.36 -25.60 5.71
C GLU A 36 5.01 -24.95 6.03
N LEU A 37 4.07 -25.70 6.60
CA LEU A 37 2.79 -25.15 7.04
C LEU A 37 2.99 -24.04 8.09
N ARG A 38 3.89 -24.28 9.07
CA ARG A 38 4.23 -23.28 10.09
C ARG A 38 4.84 -22.03 9.45
N ALA A 39 5.74 -22.19 8.48
CA ALA A 39 6.33 -21.08 7.75
C ALA A 39 5.27 -20.27 6.99
N CYS A 40 4.32 -20.94 6.33
CA CYS A 40 3.21 -20.28 5.64
C CYS A 40 2.32 -19.48 6.60
N MET A 41 1.88 -20.09 7.71
CA MET A 41 1.05 -19.40 8.71
C MET A 41 1.77 -18.20 9.34
N ASN A 42 3.07 -18.34 9.63
CA ASN A 42 3.88 -17.24 10.16
C ASN A 42 4.00 -16.10 9.14
N SER A 43 4.25 -16.43 7.86
CA SER A 43 4.34 -15.44 6.78
C SER A 43 3.04 -14.66 6.61
N GLU A 44 1.90 -15.35 6.61
CA GLU A 44 0.58 -14.72 6.54
C GLU A 44 0.37 -13.73 7.68
N SER A 45 0.66 -14.14 8.92
CA SER A 45 0.50 -13.29 10.11
C SER A 45 1.44 -12.08 10.07
N ALA A 46 2.68 -12.25 9.61
CA ALA A 46 3.66 -11.18 9.49
C ALA A 46 3.25 -10.16 8.41
N ILE A 47 2.79 -10.63 7.24
CA ILE A 47 2.27 -9.78 6.17
C ILE A 47 1.06 -8.98 6.68
N ALA A 48 0.12 -9.61 7.40
CA ALA A 48 -1.05 -8.96 7.95
C ALA A 48 -0.66 -7.87 8.98
N ALA A 49 0.26 -8.18 9.91
CA ALA A 49 0.75 -7.23 10.89
C ALA A 49 1.43 -6.01 10.24
N ARG A 50 2.26 -6.24 9.21
CA ARG A 50 2.92 -5.17 8.47
C ARG A 50 1.94 -4.31 7.67
N LYS A 51 0.92 -4.90 7.04
CA LYS A 51 -0.15 -4.16 6.35
C LYS A 51 -0.91 -3.23 7.31
N LYS A 52 -1.20 -3.72 8.51
CA LYS A 52 -1.83 -2.91 9.56
C LYS A 52 -0.93 -1.74 9.97
N ALA A 53 0.34 -2.01 10.29
CA ALA A 53 1.30 -0.98 10.64
C ALA A 53 1.49 0.06 9.53
N LEU A 54 1.52 -0.37 8.25
CA LEU A 54 1.61 0.52 7.11
C LEU A 54 0.38 1.45 7.00
N THR A 55 -0.81 0.92 7.28
CA THR A 55 -2.06 1.70 7.28
C THR A 55 -2.04 2.76 8.37
N GLU A 56 -1.57 2.42 9.57
CA GLU A 56 -1.41 3.37 10.68
C GLU A 56 -0.37 4.46 10.35
N LYS A 57 0.77 4.10 9.77
CA LYS A 57 1.79 5.06 9.28
C LYS A 57 1.21 6.00 8.23
N ASN A 58 0.44 5.48 7.29
CA ASN A 58 -0.19 6.26 6.23
C ASN A 58 -1.26 7.23 6.77
N ALA A 59 -2.04 6.81 7.78
CA ALA A 59 -2.99 7.69 8.45
C ALA A 59 -2.27 8.88 9.12
N LYS A 60 -1.20 8.61 9.88
CA LYS A 60 -0.37 9.65 10.50
C LYS A 60 0.25 10.60 9.48
N LEU A 61 0.72 10.08 8.34
CA LEU A 61 1.26 10.93 7.27
C LEU A 61 0.18 11.85 6.68
N LYS A 62 -1.05 11.37 6.51
CA LYS A 62 -2.17 12.20 6.02
C LYS A 62 -2.54 13.31 7.01
N GLU A 63 -2.53 13.01 8.31
CA GLU A 63 -2.74 14.01 9.36
C GLU A 63 -1.65 15.09 9.30
N GLU A 64 -0.38 14.69 9.17
CA GLU A 64 0.74 15.62 9.03
C GLU A 64 0.65 16.47 7.76
N GLN A 65 0.24 15.88 6.62
CA GLN A 65 0.02 16.62 5.38
C GLN A 65 -1.10 17.67 5.51
N ALA A 66 -2.18 17.34 6.24
CA ALA A 66 -3.25 18.29 6.53
C ALA A 66 -2.74 19.44 7.42
N ALA A 67 -1.94 19.12 8.45
CA ALA A 67 -1.33 20.13 9.32
C ALA A 67 -0.37 21.04 8.55
N ILE A 68 0.48 20.47 7.68
CA ILE A 68 1.35 21.23 6.77
C ILE A 68 0.50 22.17 5.89
N THR A 69 -0.58 21.67 5.28
CA THR A 69 -1.44 22.51 4.42
C THR A 69 -2.03 23.70 5.18
N ALA A 70 -2.49 23.48 6.42
CA ALA A 70 -2.99 24.55 7.28
C ALA A 70 -1.89 25.57 7.62
N ASP A 71 -0.69 25.09 7.96
CA ASP A 71 0.46 25.95 8.24
C ASP A 71 0.90 26.75 7.01
N SER A 72 0.83 26.18 5.79
CA SER A 72 1.12 26.91 4.56
C SER A 72 0.18 28.10 4.36
N ALA A 73 -1.12 27.92 4.64
CA ALA A 73 -2.09 29.01 4.56
C ALA A 73 -1.80 30.09 5.62
N ALA A 74 -1.53 29.69 6.87
CA ALA A 74 -1.21 30.62 7.94
C ALA A 74 0.09 31.41 7.67
N LEU A 75 1.12 30.77 7.11
CA LEU A 75 2.36 31.43 6.72
C LEU A 75 2.15 32.41 5.56
N LYS A 76 1.30 32.06 4.60
CA LYS A 76 0.94 32.97 3.52
C LYS A 76 0.30 34.24 4.07
N ASP A 77 -0.72 34.11 4.92
CA ASP A 77 -1.42 35.25 5.53
C ASP A 77 -0.48 36.10 6.41
N GLU A 78 0.43 35.47 7.16
CA GLU A 78 1.45 36.17 7.94
C GLU A 78 2.44 36.93 7.04
N GLY A 79 2.85 36.32 5.91
CA GLY A 79 3.73 36.94 4.93
C GLY A 79 3.12 38.19 4.27
N GLU A 80 1.84 38.14 3.92
CA GLU A 80 1.10 39.28 3.36
C GLU A 80 1.05 40.45 4.36
N LYS A 81 0.72 40.18 5.64
CA LYS A 81 0.70 41.21 6.70
C LYS A 81 2.08 41.80 6.99
N LEU A 82 3.15 41.01 6.89
CA LEU A 82 4.51 41.50 7.11
C LEU A 82 4.95 42.44 5.99
N ALA A 83 4.57 42.15 4.74
CA ALA A 83 4.86 43.02 3.60
C ALA A 83 4.21 44.40 3.75
N GLU A 84 3.01 44.47 4.34
CA GLU A 84 2.30 45.73 4.62
C GLU A 84 2.93 46.54 5.76
N ASN A 85 3.46 45.87 6.78
CA ASN A 85 3.85 46.52 8.04
C ASN A 85 5.38 46.70 8.22
N ASN A 86 6.21 46.26 7.27
CA ASN A 86 7.68 46.35 7.34
C ASN A 86 8.27 45.79 8.66
N GLN A 87 7.67 44.70 9.15
CA GLN A 87 7.97 44.12 10.46
C GLN A 87 9.06 43.03 10.42
N ASN A 88 9.36 42.49 11.60
CA ASN A 88 10.51 41.65 11.92
C ASN A 88 10.55 40.31 11.15
N MET A 89 11.19 40.31 9.97
CA MET A 89 11.29 39.20 9.02
C MET A 89 12.01 37.96 9.56
N ASP A 90 12.89 38.10 10.56
CA ASP A 90 13.70 36.99 11.06
C ASP A 90 12.86 35.88 11.68
N ARG A 91 11.80 36.24 12.42
CA ARG A 91 10.90 35.26 13.03
C ARG A 91 10.12 34.49 11.95
N TYR A 92 9.63 35.21 10.95
CA TYR A 92 8.91 34.62 9.82
C TYR A 92 9.81 33.65 9.04
N ASN A 93 11.03 34.08 8.69
CA ASN A 93 12.01 33.25 8.00
C ASN A 93 12.35 31.97 8.79
N ARG A 94 12.41 32.03 10.12
CA ARG A 94 12.55 30.81 10.95
C ARG A 94 11.37 29.86 10.79
N LYS A 95 10.14 30.37 10.84
CA LYS A 95 8.94 29.53 10.66
C LYS A 95 8.89 28.88 9.28
N VAL A 96 9.17 29.65 8.22
CA VAL A 96 9.22 29.13 6.84
C VAL A 96 10.26 28.01 6.72
N ARG A 97 11.45 28.16 7.32
CA ARG A 97 12.45 27.09 7.31
C ARG A 97 11.96 25.82 8.02
N THR A 98 11.37 25.95 9.20
CA THR A 98 10.80 24.80 9.93
C THR A 98 9.67 24.13 9.14
N HIS A 99 8.82 24.93 8.50
CA HIS A 99 7.75 24.41 7.64
C HIS A 99 8.29 23.62 6.45
N ASN A 100 9.30 24.15 5.75
CA ASN A 100 9.94 23.46 4.64
C ASN A 100 10.60 22.14 5.08
N GLN A 101 11.25 22.12 6.26
CA GLN A 101 11.80 20.89 6.84
C GLN A 101 10.72 19.83 7.09
N ARG A 102 9.52 20.24 7.54
CA ARG A 102 8.38 19.32 7.72
C ARG A 102 7.86 18.79 6.38
N ILE A 103 7.79 19.63 5.34
CA ILE A 103 7.45 19.19 3.98
C ILE A 103 8.44 18.11 3.52
N ASP A 104 9.74 18.36 3.64
CA ASP A 104 10.77 17.41 3.22
C ASP A 104 10.68 16.08 4.00
N ALA A 105 10.44 16.16 5.32
CA ALA A 105 10.22 14.99 6.15
C ALA A 105 8.99 14.19 5.72
N ALA A 106 7.86 14.85 5.46
CA ALA A 106 6.63 14.22 4.99
C ALA A 106 6.81 13.56 3.61
N LEU A 107 7.53 14.21 2.69
CA LEU A 107 7.86 13.64 1.38
C LEU A 107 8.71 12.37 1.50
N ASN A 108 9.73 12.40 2.36
CA ASN A 108 10.57 11.23 2.61
C ASN A 108 9.80 10.10 3.29
N ALA A 109 8.92 10.41 4.24
CA ALA A 109 8.02 9.43 4.85
C ALA A 109 7.09 8.79 3.80
N GLY A 110 6.55 9.57 2.87
CA GLY A 110 5.73 9.06 1.77
C GLY A 110 6.50 8.09 0.87
N LYS A 111 7.74 8.41 0.51
CA LYS A 111 8.62 7.49 -0.26
C LYS A 111 8.87 6.19 0.50
N ALA A 112 9.15 6.26 1.80
CA ALA A 112 9.38 5.08 2.62
C ALA A 112 8.13 4.18 2.72
N ILE A 113 6.94 4.78 2.89
CA ILE A 113 5.65 4.06 2.89
C ILE A 113 5.42 3.35 1.55
N ASN A 114 5.70 4.01 0.43
CA ASN A 114 5.55 3.37 -0.89
C ASN A 114 6.51 2.20 -1.07
N ALA A 115 7.77 2.35 -0.68
CA ALA A 115 8.75 1.26 -0.73
C ALA A 115 8.34 0.07 0.16
N GLU A 116 7.80 0.34 1.35
CA GLU A 116 7.29 -0.68 2.26
C GLU A 116 6.06 -1.39 1.68
N ALA A 117 5.16 -0.66 1.02
CA ALA A 117 4.00 -1.22 0.32
C ALA A 117 4.42 -2.17 -0.82
N GLU A 118 5.40 -1.77 -1.63
CA GLU A 118 5.95 -2.62 -2.69
C GLU A 118 6.59 -3.90 -2.14
N ALA A 119 7.35 -3.78 -1.04
CA ALA A 119 7.96 -4.94 -0.38
C ALA A 119 6.90 -5.92 0.14
N ILE A 120 5.87 -5.42 0.82
CA ILE A 120 4.74 -6.24 1.31
C ILE A 120 4.01 -6.91 0.13
N ASN A 121 3.84 -6.22 -1.00
CA ASN A 121 3.21 -6.80 -2.18
C ASN A 121 4.05 -7.93 -2.79
N LYS A 122 5.38 -7.76 -2.87
CA LYS A 122 6.29 -8.83 -3.33
C LYS A 122 6.20 -10.05 -2.41
N GLU A 123 6.19 -9.84 -1.09
CA GLU A 123 6.02 -10.91 -0.10
C GLU A 123 4.66 -11.59 -0.23
N ALA A 124 3.58 -10.85 -0.44
CA ALA A 124 2.25 -11.41 -0.64
C ALA A 124 2.17 -12.26 -1.93
N VAL A 125 2.84 -11.85 -3.01
CA VAL A 125 2.94 -12.66 -4.23
C VAL A 125 3.71 -13.95 -3.96
N ALA A 126 4.85 -13.87 -3.27
CA ALA A 126 5.62 -15.06 -2.90
C ALA A 126 4.83 -15.99 -1.96
N TYR A 127 4.07 -15.44 -1.01
CA TYR A 127 3.14 -16.20 -0.17
C TYR A 127 2.09 -16.91 -1.03
N ASN A 128 1.43 -16.19 -1.94
CA ASN A 128 0.40 -16.77 -2.80
C ASN A 128 0.93 -17.90 -3.69
N GLN A 129 2.17 -17.78 -4.17
CA GLN A 129 2.80 -18.82 -4.99
C GLN A 129 3.14 -20.09 -4.20
N ASN A 130 3.56 -19.94 -2.95
CA ASN A 130 4.11 -21.06 -2.17
C ASN A 130 3.11 -21.69 -1.20
N CYS A 131 2.14 -20.91 -0.73
CA CYS A 131 1.27 -21.26 0.40
C CYS A 131 -0.21 -21.35 0.02
N THR A 132 -0.66 -20.78 -1.11
CA THR A 132 -2.06 -20.92 -1.54
C THR A 132 -2.29 -22.29 -2.18
N GLY A 133 -3.40 -22.94 -1.82
CA GLY A 133 -3.78 -24.24 -2.40
C GLY A 133 -2.96 -25.43 -1.90
N ILE A 134 -2.13 -25.24 -0.87
CA ILE A 134 -1.43 -26.34 -0.21
C ILE A 134 -2.42 -27.25 0.53
N GLY A 135 -2.20 -28.56 0.43
CA GLY A 135 -2.80 -29.54 1.33
C GLY A 135 -1.98 -29.65 2.61
N TYR A 136 -2.61 -29.98 3.72
CA TYR A 136 -1.93 -30.28 4.97
C TYR A 136 -2.75 -31.25 5.81
N ARG A 137 -2.09 -31.90 6.76
CA ARG A 137 -2.76 -32.77 7.73
C ARG A 137 -3.40 -31.91 8.83
N PRO A 138 -4.66 -32.16 9.21
CA PRO A 138 -5.32 -31.40 10.28
C PRO A 138 -4.53 -31.42 11.60
N GLU A 139 -3.93 -32.57 11.95
CA GLU A 139 -3.15 -32.73 13.17
C GLU A 139 -1.94 -31.78 13.23
N ASP A 140 -1.29 -31.55 12.08
CA ASP A 140 -0.14 -30.64 11.99
C ASP A 140 -0.57 -29.19 12.23
N LYS A 141 -1.71 -28.78 11.67
CA LYS A 141 -2.30 -27.45 11.89
C LYS A 141 -2.67 -27.23 13.34
N GLU A 142 -3.35 -28.19 13.97
CA GLU A 142 -3.75 -28.09 15.38
C GLU A 142 -2.53 -27.96 16.29
N ALA A 143 -1.49 -28.75 16.03
CA ALA A 143 -0.27 -28.70 16.81
C ALA A 143 0.46 -27.36 16.65
N ILE A 144 0.48 -26.77 15.44
CA ILE A 144 1.03 -25.42 15.21
C ILE A 144 0.20 -24.36 15.94
N LEU A 145 -1.14 -24.41 15.85
CA LEU A 145 -1.99 -23.44 16.55
C LEU A 145 -1.79 -23.49 18.07
N LYS A 146 -1.59 -24.68 18.64
CA LYS A 146 -1.26 -24.85 20.06
C LYS A 146 0.09 -24.24 20.41
N GLU A 147 1.12 -24.45 19.58
CA GLU A 147 2.44 -23.82 19.75
C GLU A 147 2.34 -22.29 19.72
N MET A 148 1.59 -21.74 18.76
CA MET A 148 1.41 -20.29 18.61
C MET A 148 0.62 -19.67 19.78
N ALA A 149 -0.36 -20.38 20.32
CA ALA A 149 -1.12 -19.92 21.49
C ALA A 149 -0.30 -19.90 22.79
N GLY A 150 0.69 -20.79 22.91
CA GLY A 150 1.60 -20.88 24.05
C GLY A 150 2.82 -19.97 23.96
N ALA A 151 3.09 -19.36 22.81
CA ALA A 151 4.22 -18.45 22.64
C ALA A 151 3.98 -17.13 23.40
N PRO A 152 4.96 -16.60 24.15
CA PRO A 152 4.83 -15.32 24.82
C PRO A 152 4.58 -14.22 23.77
N LYS A 153 3.54 -13.41 24.00
CA LYS A 153 3.24 -12.22 23.22
C LYS A 153 4.24 -11.13 23.64
N ASN A 154 5.33 -10.99 22.88
CA ASN A 154 6.26 -9.88 23.01
C ASN A 154 5.70 -8.60 22.41
#